data_AF-A0A8S0FTV5-F1
#
_entry.id   AF-A0A8S0FTV5-F1
#
_cell.length_a   1.000
_cell.length_b   1.000
_cell.length_c   1.000
_cell.angle_alpha   90.00
_cell.angle_beta   90.00
_cell.angle_gamma   90.00
#
_symmetry.space_group_name_H-M   'P 1'
#
loop_
_entity.id
_entity.type
_entity.pdbx_description
1 polymer ?
#
loop_
_entity_poly.entity_id
_entity_poly.type
_entity_poly.pdbx_seq_one_letter_code
_entity_poly.pdbx_strand_id
1 'polypeptide(L)'
;MQLEMEQGIPRNPFINAGALVVCDMLQGRLSAPRQRMLEVVRGLSGVSDISYDTVVARSEFEHSARNAAIAWLMKSFGNFHHDVTTVLQNYFHYCALKMSCVELARTFVFLANQGKAIHIDEPVVTPMQARQINALMATSGM
;
A
#
# COMPACT_ATOMS: atom_id res chain seq x y z
N MET A 1 14.50 18.19 1.85
CA MET A 1 13.89 19.51 1.57
C MET A 1 12.37 19.50 1.66
N GLN A 2 11.60 18.95 0.71
CA GLN A 2 10.12 19.10 0.77
C GLN A 2 9.46 18.43 1.99
N LEU A 3 9.79 17.17 2.27
CA LEU A 3 9.23 16.45 3.42
C LEU A 3 9.65 17.07 4.77
N GLU A 4 10.81 17.72 4.83
CA GLU A 4 11.25 18.49 6.00
C GLU A 4 10.44 19.78 6.15
N MET A 5 10.18 20.49 5.05
CA MET A 5 9.34 21.71 5.05
C MET A 5 7.90 21.41 5.48
N GLU A 6 7.39 20.23 5.13
CA GLU A 6 6.05 19.75 5.50
C GLU A 6 6.06 18.97 6.84
N GLN A 7 7.11 19.11 7.65
CA GLN A 7 7.20 18.53 9.01
C GLN A 7 6.92 17.03 9.02
N GLY A 8 7.48 16.29 8.07
CA GLY A 8 7.32 14.84 7.97
C GLY A 8 5.96 14.38 7.44
N ILE A 9 5.08 15.29 7.01
CA ILE A 9 3.78 14.96 6.41
C ILE A 9 3.93 14.82 4.89
N PRO A 10 3.69 13.64 4.31
CA PRO A 10 3.74 13.45 2.86
C PRO A 10 2.48 14.00 2.18
N ARG A 11 2.63 14.55 0.97
CA ARG A 11 1.53 15.19 0.22
C ARG A 11 0.36 14.28 -0.16
N ASN A 12 0.64 13.01 -0.44
CA ASN A 12 -0.35 12.05 -0.90
C ASN A 12 0.15 10.60 -0.65
N PRO A 13 -0.73 9.60 -0.63
CA PRO A 13 -0.35 8.21 -0.39
C PRO A 13 0.29 7.49 -1.59
N PHE A 14 0.37 8.13 -2.77
CA PHE A 14 0.90 7.53 -4.01
C PHE A 14 2.42 7.73 -4.17
N ILE A 15 3.04 8.64 -3.41
CA ILE A 15 4.50 8.73 -3.29
C ILE A 15 5.01 7.79 -2.19
N ASN A 16 6.28 7.35 -2.28
CA ASN A 16 6.89 6.41 -1.32
C ASN A 16 6.68 6.85 0.14
N ALA A 17 6.91 8.12 0.47
CA ALA A 17 6.74 8.63 1.83
C ALA A 17 5.31 8.44 2.36
N GLY A 18 4.30 8.72 1.53
CA GLY A 18 2.89 8.51 1.89
C GLY A 18 2.53 7.04 2.01
N ALA A 19 2.99 6.21 1.07
CA ALA A 19 2.77 4.77 1.13
C ALA A 19 3.41 4.13 2.38
N LEU A 20 4.58 4.62 2.81
CA LEU A 20 5.24 4.20 4.05
C LEU A 20 4.42 4.58 5.30
N VAL A 21 3.83 5.77 5.35
CA VAL A 21 2.91 6.16 6.45
C VAL A 21 1.68 5.25 6.48
N VAL A 22 1.10 4.92 5.31
CA VAL A 22 0.00 3.95 5.24
C VAL A 22 0.43 2.58 5.76
N CYS A 23 1.64 2.12 5.42
CA CYS A 23 2.19 0.86 5.94
C CYS A 23 2.41 0.90 7.46
N ASP A 24 2.90 2.02 8.01
CA ASP A 24 3.04 2.23 9.46
C ASP A 24 1.67 2.19 10.17
N MET A 25 0.65 2.83 9.60
CA MET A 25 -0.71 2.77 10.14
C MET A 25 -1.28 1.34 10.14
N LEU A 26 -1.04 0.57 9.08
CA LEU A 26 -1.47 -0.83 9.00
C LEU A 26 -0.72 -1.73 9.98
N GLN A 27 0.57 -1.46 10.22
CA GLN A 27 1.39 -2.18 11.20
C GLN A 27 0.80 -2.09 12.61
N GLY A 28 0.22 -0.95 12.99
CA GLY A 28 -0.43 -0.78 14.30
C GLY A 28 -1.86 -1.31 14.40
N ARG A 29 -2.51 -1.57 13.27
CA ARG A 29 -3.94 -1.97 13.22
C ARG A 29 -4.15 -3.45 12.94
N LEU A 30 -3.14 -4.13 12.40
CA LEU A 30 -3.23 -5.51 11.95
C LEU A 30 -2.18 -6.36 12.67
N SER A 31 -2.61 -7.49 13.23
CA SER A 31 -1.70 -8.47 13.84
C SER A 31 -0.80 -9.16 12.81
N ALA A 32 -1.31 -9.35 11.58
CA ALA A 32 -0.58 -9.94 10.47
C ALA A 32 -0.82 -9.14 9.17
N PRO A 33 -0.18 -7.97 8.99
CA PRO A 33 -0.44 -7.07 7.85
C PRO A 33 -0.26 -7.75 6.48
N ARG A 34 0.83 -8.52 6.32
CA ARG A 34 1.11 -9.29 5.10
C ARG A 34 0.03 -10.32 4.78
N GLN A 35 -0.37 -11.10 5.77
CA GLN A 35 -1.41 -12.11 5.57
C GLN A 35 -2.74 -11.44 5.20
N ARG A 36 -3.09 -10.35 5.89
CA ARG A 36 -4.33 -9.60 5.63
C ARG A 36 -4.35 -9.01 4.22
N MET A 37 -3.23 -8.49 3.72
CA MET A 37 -3.13 -7.98 2.36
C MET A 37 -3.36 -9.10 1.33
N LEU A 38 -2.79 -10.30 1.53
CA LEU A 38 -3.06 -11.45 0.66
C LEU A 38 -4.54 -11.84 0.68
N GLU A 39 -5.17 -11.90 1.86
CA GLU A 39 -6.60 -12.18 1.97
C GLU A 39 -7.45 -11.20 1.17
N VAL A 40 -7.16 -9.90 1.28
CA VAL A 40 -7.88 -8.85 0.56
C VAL A 40 -7.67 -8.99 -0.94
N VAL A 41 -6.44 -9.11 -1.43
CA VAL A 41 -6.15 -9.20 -2.87
C VAL A 41 -6.72 -10.49 -3.48
N ARG A 42 -6.61 -11.63 -2.79
CA ARG A 42 -7.19 -12.90 -3.25
C ARG A 42 -8.72 -12.83 -3.26
N GLY A 43 -9.31 -12.22 -2.24
CA GLY A 43 -10.75 -11.95 -2.20
C GLY A 43 -11.22 -11.08 -3.36
N LEU A 44 -10.51 -9.98 -3.66
CA LEU A 44 -10.86 -9.05 -4.73
C LEU A 44 -10.60 -9.58 -6.14
N SER A 45 -9.58 -10.42 -6.33
CA SER A 45 -9.25 -11.03 -7.63
C SER A 45 -10.06 -12.30 -7.92
N GLY A 46 -10.50 -13.00 -6.89
CA GLY A 46 -11.04 -14.36 -6.99
C GLY A 46 -9.97 -15.43 -7.26
N VAL A 47 -8.70 -15.11 -7.03
CA VAL A 47 -7.54 -15.98 -7.32
C VAL A 47 -6.81 -16.29 -6.03
N SER A 48 -6.73 -17.56 -5.64
CA SER A 48 -6.27 -17.98 -4.30
C SER A 48 -4.75 -18.14 -4.17
N ASP A 49 -4.02 -18.26 -5.28
CA ASP A 49 -2.58 -18.53 -5.32
C ASP A 49 -1.71 -17.27 -5.51
N ILE A 50 -2.32 -16.08 -5.59
CA ILE A 50 -1.57 -14.80 -5.55
C ILE A 50 -0.67 -14.79 -4.32
N SER A 51 0.59 -14.49 -4.51
CA SER A 51 1.61 -14.54 -3.47
C SER A 51 2.66 -13.45 -3.66
N TYR A 52 3.48 -13.26 -2.64
CA TYR A 52 4.64 -12.38 -2.72
C TYR A 52 5.79 -13.09 -3.43
N ASP A 53 6.49 -12.35 -4.30
CA ASP A 53 7.79 -12.76 -4.80
C ASP A 53 8.85 -12.46 -3.73
N THR A 54 9.28 -13.51 -3.03
CA THR A 54 10.22 -13.38 -1.91
C THR A 54 11.63 -12.97 -2.36
N VAL A 55 12.00 -13.27 -3.61
CA VAL A 55 13.29 -12.87 -4.18
C VAL A 55 13.28 -11.36 -4.43
N VAL A 56 12.22 -10.84 -5.03
CA VAL A 56 12.04 -9.39 -5.23
C VAL A 56 11.95 -8.66 -3.89
N ALA A 57 11.13 -9.13 -2.96
CA ALA A 57 10.97 -8.49 -1.64
C ALA A 57 12.31 -8.40 -0.88
N ARG A 58 13.12 -9.46 -0.94
CA ARG A 58 14.45 -9.48 -0.33
C ARG A 58 15.41 -8.52 -1.03
N SER A 59 15.46 -8.55 -2.36
CA SER A 59 16.30 -7.65 -3.17
C SER A 59 16.00 -6.18 -2.86
N GLU A 60 14.73 -5.81 -2.82
CA GLU A 60 14.30 -4.44 -2.48
C GLU A 60 14.68 -4.04 -1.04
N PHE A 61 14.54 -4.97 -0.08
CA PHE A 61 14.93 -4.71 1.31
C PHE A 61 16.45 -4.51 1.49
N GLU A 62 17.28 -5.25 0.74
CA GLU A 62 18.74 -5.08 0.73
C GLU A 62 19.15 -3.69 0.18
N HIS A 63 18.31 -3.04 -0.64
CA HIS A 63 18.53 -1.71 -1.22
C HIS A 63 17.65 -0.62 -0.56
N SER A 64 17.25 -0.82 0.69
CA SER A 64 16.23 -0.01 1.36
C SER A 64 16.68 1.38 1.85
N ALA A 65 17.95 1.75 1.68
CA ALA A 65 18.56 2.93 2.29
C ALA A 65 17.74 4.23 2.12
N ARG A 66 17.23 4.50 0.91
CA ARG A 66 16.41 5.70 0.63
C ARG A 66 15.10 5.69 1.40
N ASN A 67 14.38 4.57 1.40
CA ASN A 67 13.10 4.45 2.10
C ASN A 67 13.30 4.46 3.62
N ALA A 68 14.40 3.88 4.12
CA ALA A 68 14.80 3.97 5.52
C ALA A 68 15.07 5.41 5.96
N ALA A 69 15.81 6.19 5.16
CA ALA A 69 16.05 7.60 5.45
C ALA A 69 14.74 8.41 5.52
N ILE A 70 13.83 8.18 4.58
CA ILE A 70 12.50 8.81 4.56
C ILE A 70 11.69 8.43 5.81
N ALA A 71 11.66 7.15 6.18
CA ALA A 71 10.93 6.67 7.36
C ALA A 71 11.49 7.24 8.67
N TRP A 72 12.82 7.26 8.84
CA TRP A 72 13.46 7.87 10.01
C TRP A 72 13.20 9.37 10.10
N LEU A 73 13.20 10.06 8.95
CA LEU A 73 12.85 11.48 8.90
C LEU A 73 11.42 11.71 9.37
N MET A 74 10.43 10.99 8.83
CA MET A 74 9.04 11.09 9.27
C MET A 74 8.87 10.72 10.76
N LYS A 75 9.63 9.73 11.25
CA LYS A 75 9.66 9.35 12.67
C LYS A 75 10.17 10.47 13.56
N SER A 76 11.21 11.20 13.14
CA SER A 76 11.74 12.34 13.88
C SER A 76 10.74 13.50 14.03
N PHE A 77 9.78 13.61 13.11
CA PHE A 77 8.66 14.56 13.17
C PHE A 77 7.39 14.01 13.82
N GLY A 78 7.40 12.76 14.32
CA GLY A 78 6.25 12.13 14.97
C GLY A 78 5.16 11.64 14.02
N ASN A 79 5.43 11.50 12.72
CA ASN A 79 4.49 10.98 11.73
C ASN A 79 4.73 9.49 11.38
N PHE A 80 5.52 8.78 12.19
CA PHE A 80 5.83 7.37 11.98
C PHE A 80 6.12 6.68 13.32
N HIS A 81 5.31 5.71 13.70
CA HIS A 81 5.22 5.29 15.10
C HIS A 81 5.88 3.93 15.37
N HIS A 82 5.89 3.01 14.42
CA HIS A 82 6.43 1.67 14.61
C HIS A 82 7.91 1.59 14.25
N ASP A 83 8.48 0.39 14.43
CA ASP A 83 9.86 0.08 14.04
C ASP A 83 10.02 0.22 12.51
N VAL A 84 11.01 1.02 12.09
CA VAL A 84 11.24 1.34 10.68
C VAL A 84 11.53 0.08 9.88
N THR A 85 12.36 -0.82 10.41
CA THR A 85 12.74 -2.06 9.73
C THR A 85 11.53 -2.95 9.46
N THR A 86 10.68 -3.14 10.47
CA THR A 86 9.46 -3.95 10.39
C THR A 86 8.48 -3.39 9.36
N VAL A 87 8.25 -2.08 9.36
CA VAL A 87 7.35 -1.43 8.38
C VAL A 87 7.91 -1.53 6.96
N LEU A 88 9.22 -1.34 6.78
CA LEU A 88 9.87 -1.50 5.48
C LEU A 88 9.73 -2.93 4.95
N GLN A 89 9.89 -3.94 5.80
CA GLN A 89 9.68 -5.33 5.40
C GLN A 89 8.26 -5.54 4.86
N ASN A 90 7.23 -5.01 5.51
CA ASN A 90 5.86 -5.11 4.99
C ASN A 90 5.67 -4.34 3.68
N TYR A 91 6.19 -3.11 3.61
CA TYR A 91 6.14 -2.27 2.41
C TYR A 91 6.72 -2.99 1.19
N PHE A 92 7.91 -3.57 1.31
CA PHE A 92 8.53 -4.29 0.19
C PHE A 92 7.84 -5.60 -0.16
N HIS A 93 7.20 -6.28 0.81
CA HIS A 93 6.32 -7.40 0.47
C HIS A 93 5.13 -6.93 -0.36
N TYR A 94 4.47 -5.82 0.00
CA TYR A 94 3.36 -5.29 -0.80
C TYR A 94 3.80 -4.92 -2.21
N CYS A 95 4.97 -4.32 -2.39
CA CYS A 95 5.55 -4.04 -3.71
C CYS A 95 5.91 -5.29 -4.51
N ALA A 96 6.15 -6.42 -3.83
CA ALA A 96 6.49 -7.69 -4.45
C ALA A 96 5.28 -8.61 -4.67
N LEU A 97 4.04 -8.11 -4.59
CA LEU A 97 2.87 -8.90 -4.98
C LEU A 97 2.95 -9.27 -6.45
N LYS A 98 2.94 -10.58 -6.74
CA LYS A 98 3.00 -11.10 -8.10
C LYS A 98 1.60 -11.38 -8.62
N MET A 99 1.27 -10.74 -9.73
CA MET A 99 -0.04 -10.85 -10.39
C MET A 99 0.09 -10.79 -11.90
N SER A 100 -0.81 -11.44 -12.62
CA SER A 100 -1.02 -11.22 -14.05
C SER A 100 -1.82 -9.92 -14.30
N CYS A 101 -1.80 -9.41 -15.54
CA CYS A 101 -2.60 -8.24 -15.91
C CYS A 101 -4.11 -8.47 -15.68
N VAL A 102 -4.59 -9.70 -15.88
CA VAL A 102 -6.00 -10.07 -15.68
C VAL A 102 -6.35 -10.05 -14.19
N GLU A 103 -5.48 -10.62 -13.34
CA GLU A 103 -5.64 -10.55 -11.88
C GLU A 103 -5.65 -9.10 -11.39
N LEU A 104 -4.73 -8.26 -11.89
CA LEU A 104 -4.65 -6.85 -11.52
C LEU A 104 -5.95 -6.11 -11.87
N ALA A 105 -6.44 -6.28 -13.10
CA ALA A 105 -7.68 -5.67 -13.54
C ALA A 105 -8.89 -6.12 -12.69
N ARG A 106 -8.97 -7.41 -12.34
CA ARG A 106 -10.03 -7.94 -11.47
C ARG A 106 -9.96 -7.35 -10.06
N THR A 107 -8.76 -7.28 -9.46
CA THR A 107 -8.57 -6.74 -8.11
C THR A 107 -9.04 -5.29 -7.98
N PHE A 108 -8.81 -4.46 -9.01
CA PHE A 108 -9.09 -3.03 -8.95
C PHE A 108 -10.37 -2.59 -9.66
N VAL A 109 -11.14 -3.52 -10.24
CA VAL A 109 -12.39 -3.19 -10.97
C VAL A 109 -13.41 -2.42 -10.11
N PHE A 110 -13.39 -2.63 -8.79
CA PHE A 110 -14.27 -1.92 -7.86
C PHE A 110 -14.07 -0.39 -7.92
N LEU A 111 -12.89 0.09 -8.27
CA LEU A 111 -12.62 1.51 -8.45
C LEU A 111 -13.36 2.10 -9.65
N ALA A 112 -13.54 1.32 -10.73
CA ALA A 112 -14.34 1.71 -11.88
C ALA A 112 -15.85 1.47 -11.66
N ASN A 113 -16.21 0.59 -10.73
CA ASN A 113 -17.58 0.15 -10.47
C ASN A 113 -18.14 0.70 -9.14
N GLN A 114 -17.91 1.99 -8.86
CA GLN A 114 -18.47 2.72 -7.72
C GLN A 114 -18.25 2.04 -6.36
N GLY A 115 -17.12 1.37 -6.19
CA GLY A 115 -16.74 0.66 -4.96
C GLY A 115 -17.13 -0.82 -4.90
N LYS A 116 -17.72 -1.39 -5.96
CA LYS A 116 -18.22 -2.78 -5.97
C LYS A 116 -17.34 -3.72 -6.80
N ALA A 117 -16.87 -4.81 -6.20
CA ALA A 117 -16.21 -5.89 -6.96
C ALA A 117 -17.24 -6.72 -7.75
N ILE A 118 -16.78 -7.54 -8.70
CA ILE A 118 -17.67 -8.33 -9.57
C ILE A 118 -18.36 -9.49 -8.83
N HIS A 119 -17.64 -10.15 -7.93
CA HIS A 119 -18.06 -11.38 -7.26
C HIS A 119 -18.18 -11.24 -5.73
N ILE A 120 -18.27 -10.00 -5.23
CA ILE A 120 -18.50 -9.71 -3.82
C ILE A 120 -19.78 -8.88 -3.75
N ASP A 121 -20.77 -9.37 -3.01
CA ASP A 121 -22.07 -8.70 -2.87
C ASP A 121 -21.97 -7.38 -2.09
N GLU A 122 -21.11 -7.36 -1.08
CA GLU A 122 -20.84 -6.17 -0.28
C GLU A 122 -19.88 -5.21 -0.99
N PRO A 123 -20.12 -3.88 -0.91
CA PRO A 123 -19.20 -2.90 -1.47
C PRO A 123 -17.86 -2.92 -0.74
N VAL A 124 -16.76 -2.94 -1.49
CA VAL A 124 -15.37 -2.86 -0.97
C VAL A 124 -15.14 -1.51 -0.30
N VAL A 125 -15.64 -0.44 -0.94
CA VAL A 125 -15.67 0.92 -0.43
C VAL A 125 -16.95 1.61 -0.90
N THR A 126 -17.31 2.73 -0.29
CA THR A 126 -18.45 3.53 -0.77
C THR A 126 -18.16 4.17 -2.14
N PRO A 127 -19.20 4.52 -2.92
CA PRO A 127 -19.03 5.27 -4.18
C PRO A 127 -18.24 6.57 -4.02
N MET A 128 -18.40 7.25 -2.86
CA MET A 128 -17.65 8.47 -2.55
C MET A 128 -16.16 8.19 -2.36
N GLN A 129 -15.83 7.15 -1.58
CA GLN A 129 -14.44 6.74 -1.38
C GLN A 129 -13.78 6.29 -2.68
N ALA A 130 -14.47 5.51 -3.53
CA ALA A 130 -13.96 5.14 -4.85
C ALA A 130 -13.63 6.37 -5.70
N ARG A 131 -14.50 7.39 -5.70
CA ARG A 131 -14.26 8.67 -6.39
C ARG A 131 -13.03 9.40 -5.84
N GLN A 132 -12.87 9.45 -4.52
CA GLN A 132 -11.72 10.09 -3.88
C GLN A 132 -10.40 9.38 -4.20
N ILE A 133 -10.39 8.04 -4.15
CA ILE A 133 -9.23 7.22 -4.52
C ILE A 133 -8.86 7.48 -5.99
N ASN A 134 -9.84 7.45 -6.89
CA ASN A 134 -9.61 7.71 -8.32
C ASN A 134 -9.09 9.12 -8.58
N ALA A 135 -9.57 10.13 -7.85
CA ALA A 135 -9.07 11.50 -7.98
C ALA A 135 -7.59 11.61 -7.56
N LEU A 136 -7.20 10.93 -6.48
CA LEU A 136 -5.79 10.87 -6.05
C LEU A 136 -4.93 10.10 -7.07
N MET A 137 -5.40 8.96 -7.57
CA MET A 137 -4.71 8.20 -8.63
C MET A 137 -4.49 9.03 -9.89
N ALA A 138 -5.53 9.74 -10.36
CA ALA A 138 -5.45 10.54 -11.58
C ALA A 138 -4.49 11.72 -11.47
N THR A 139 -4.28 12.26 -10.26
CA THR A 139 -3.46 13.47 -10.03
C THR A 139 -2.05 13.17 -9.51
N SER A 140 -1.83 11.99 -8.91
CA SER A 140 -0.58 11.65 -8.23
C SER A 140 -0.05 10.24 -8.54
N GLY A 141 -0.76 9.46 -9.37
CA GLY A 141 -0.43 8.05 -9.63
C GLY A 141 0.52 7.78 -10.80
N MET A 142 0.83 8.79 -11.60
CA MET A 142 1.86 8.76 -12.68
C MET A 142 2.96 9.76 -12.37
#